data_AF-A0A2A2VN50-F1
#
_entry.id   AF-A0A2A2VN50-F1
#
_cell.length_a   1.000
_cell.length_b   1.000
_cell.length_c   1.000
_cell.angle_alpha   90.00
_cell.angle_beta   90.00
_cell.angle_gamma   90.00
#
_symmetry.space_group_name_H-M   'P 1'
#
loop_
_entity.id
_entity.type
_entity.pdbx_description
1 polymer ?
#
loop_
_entity_poly.entity_id
_entity_poly.type
_entity_poly.pdbx_seq_one_letter_code
_entity_poly.pdbx_strand_id
1 'polypeptide(L)'
;MTDRSETRPIADAIQSTANRAMTVQSEFSEKLIEANQHWFEQIQIESNEAWELFRKFYSTASVAEKITALQDWTKGVTARTAQDATYAIETARSLGIIELNLFGRRTGGADQTAQKVA
;
A
#
# COMPACT_ATOMS: atom_id res chain seq x y z
N MET A 1 8.75 -32.14 38.87
CA MET A 1 8.58 -30.72 39.23
C MET A 1 9.32 -29.79 38.25
N THR A 2 9.40 -30.17 36.96
CA THR A 2 10.25 -29.52 35.93
C THR A 2 9.46 -28.82 34.82
N ASP A 3 8.14 -28.97 34.79
CA ASP A 3 7.27 -28.51 33.69
C ASP A 3 7.07 -26.98 33.62
N ARG A 4 7.29 -26.27 34.74
CA ARG A 4 7.09 -24.81 34.83
C ARG A 4 8.24 -23.98 34.24
N SER A 5 9.41 -24.57 34.01
CA SER A 5 10.60 -23.83 33.58
C SER A 5 10.71 -23.73 32.06
N GLU A 6 10.26 -24.74 31.32
CA GLU A 6 10.28 -24.78 29.85
C GLU A 6 9.08 -24.07 29.22
N THR A 7 7.96 -23.98 29.94
CA THR A 7 6.73 -23.32 29.47
C THR A 7 6.84 -21.79 29.43
N ARG A 8 7.68 -21.20 30.28
CA ARG A 8 7.91 -19.74 30.34
C ARG A 8 8.56 -19.16 29.07
N PRO A 9 9.69 -19.69 28.55
CA PRO A 9 10.28 -19.19 27.31
C PRO A 9 9.39 -19.40 26.08
N ILE A 10 8.55 -20.45 26.08
CA ILE A 10 7.55 -20.67 25.02
C ILE A 10 6.47 -19.59 25.07
N ALA A 11 5.94 -19.29 26.27
CA ALA A 11 4.95 -18.24 26.45
C ALA A 11 5.50 -16.85 26.03
N ASP A 12 6.74 -16.53 26.41
CA ASP A 12 7.39 -15.27 26.05
C ASP A 12 7.61 -15.17 24.52
N ALA A 13 7.96 -16.27 23.85
CA ALA A 13 8.12 -16.31 22.40
C ALA A 13 6.77 -16.16 21.66
N ILE A 14 5.71 -16.76 22.17
CA ILE A 14 4.34 -16.60 21.63
C ILE A 14 3.89 -15.15 21.80
N GLN A 15 4.06 -14.57 22.98
CA GLN A 15 3.69 -13.19 23.26
C GLN A 15 4.49 -12.20 22.38
N SER A 16 5.79 -12.42 22.22
CA SER A 16 6.63 -11.63 21.33
C SER A 16 6.17 -11.70 19.87
N THR A 17 5.79 -12.89 19.40
CA THR A 17 5.27 -13.09 18.05
C THR A 17 3.92 -12.42 17.86
N ALA A 18 3.01 -12.55 18.83
CA ALA A 18 1.70 -11.90 18.80
C ALA A 18 1.83 -10.37 18.78
N ASN A 19 2.71 -9.80 19.62
CA ASN A 19 2.99 -8.36 19.61
C ASN A 19 3.52 -7.89 18.25
N ARG A 20 4.45 -8.64 17.65
CA ARG A 20 4.98 -8.30 16.31
C ARG A 20 3.89 -8.40 15.23
N ALA A 21 3.03 -9.41 15.30
CA ALA A 21 1.92 -9.56 14.38
C ALA A 21 0.93 -8.40 14.49
N MET A 22 0.60 -7.94 15.70
CA MET A 22 -0.26 -6.78 15.91
C MET A 22 0.36 -5.49 15.34
N THR A 23 1.66 -5.27 15.54
CA THR A 23 2.35 -4.10 14.96
C THR A 23 2.31 -4.12 13.44
N VAL A 24 2.68 -5.25 12.82
CA VAL A 24 2.62 -5.40 11.35
C VAL A 24 1.20 -5.20 10.84
N GLN A 25 0.21 -5.76 11.52
CA GLN A 25 -1.20 -5.60 11.14
C GLN A 25 -1.64 -4.14 11.19
N SER A 26 -1.22 -3.38 12.21
CA SER A 26 -1.52 -1.95 12.33
C SER A 26 -0.90 -1.17 11.17
N GLU A 27 0.40 -1.34 10.93
CA GLU A 27 1.14 -0.67 9.84
C GLU A 27 0.53 -1.00 8.46
N PHE A 28 0.16 -2.27 8.25
CA PHE A 28 -0.48 -2.71 7.02
C PHE A 28 -1.85 -2.05 6.83
N SER A 29 -2.65 -2.00 7.89
CA SER A 29 -3.97 -1.36 7.86
C SER A 29 -3.87 0.14 7.59
N GLU A 30 -2.91 0.82 8.21
CA GLU A 30 -2.66 2.25 7.97
C GLU A 30 -2.32 2.50 6.50
N LYS A 31 -1.42 1.70 5.91
CA LYS A 31 -1.10 1.81 4.48
C LYS A 31 -2.27 1.51 3.55
N LEU A 32 -3.15 0.57 3.89
CA LEU A 32 -4.36 0.35 3.11
C LEU A 32 -5.34 1.52 3.20
N ILE A 33 -5.45 2.17 4.36
CA ILE A 33 -6.30 3.35 4.52
C ILE A 33 -5.77 4.52 3.68
N GLU A 34 -4.46 4.78 3.74
CA GLU A 34 -3.81 5.80 2.91
C GLU A 34 -4.04 5.53 1.41
N ALA A 35 -3.84 4.30 0.97
CA ALA A 35 -4.08 3.90 -0.42
C ALA A 35 -5.54 4.09 -0.83
N ASN A 36 -6.49 3.71 0.03
CA ASN A 36 -7.91 3.92 -0.23
C ASN A 36 -8.26 5.40 -0.35
N GLN A 37 -7.72 6.26 0.51
CA GLN A 37 -7.93 7.71 0.45
C GLN A 37 -7.45 8.28 -0.89
N HIS A 38 -6.23 7.91 -1.31
CA HIS A 38 -5.70 8.30 -2.61
C HIS A 38 -6.64 7.94 -3.77
N TRP A 39 -7.13 6.70 -3.82
CA TRP A 39 -8.03 6.28 -4.89
C TRP A 39 -9.39 6.98 -4.86
N PHE A 40 -9.92 7.29 -3.66
CA PHE A 40 -11.14 8.09 -3.54
C PHE A 40 -10.96 9.51 -4.10
N GLU A 41 -9.83 10.15 -3.81
CA GLU A 41 -9.50 11.47 -4.35
C GLU A 41 -9.36 11.42 -5.87
N GLN A 42 -8.70 10.39 -6.43
CA GLN A 42 -8.58 10.23 -7.88
C GLN A 42 -9.93 10.06 -8.56
N ILE A 43 -10.84 9.25 -8.01
CA ILE A 43 -12.19 9.09 -8.56
C ILE A 43 -12.92 10.43 -8.64
N GLN A 44 -12.77 11.29 -7.63
CA GLN A 44 -13.39 12.62 -7.64
C GLN A 44 -12.79 13.52 -8.72
N ILE A 45 -11.46 13.53 -8.86
CA ILE A 45 -10.76 14.31 -9.89
C ILE A 45 -11.20 13.86 -11.28
N GLU A 46 -11.13 12.55 -11.56
CA GLU A 46 -11.50 11.98 -12.86
C GLU A 46 -12.97 12.22 -13.20
N SER A 47 -13.87 12.09 -12.22
CA SER A 47 -15.29 12.37 -12.40
C SER A 47 -15.53 13.84 -12.74
N ASN A 48 -14.84 14.76 -12.07
CA ASN A 48 -14.97 16.19 -12.34
C ASN A 48 -14.45 16.54 -13.73
N GLU A 49 -13.32 15.96 -14.14
CA GLU A 49 -12.78 16.18 -15.49
C GLU A 49 -13.64 15.60 -16.59
N ALA A 50 -14.21 14.41 -16.39
CA ALA A 50 -15.19 13.84 -17.32
C ALA A 50 -16.42 14.74 -17.44
N TRP A 51 -16.86 15.32 -16.32
CA TRP A 51 -17.98 16.27 -16.31
C TRP A 51 -17.64 17.59 -17.04
N GLU A 52 -16.44 18.13 -16.84
CA GLU A 52 -15.92 19.28 -17.59
C GLU A 52 -15.91 19.02 -19.10
N LEU A 53 -15.44 17.85 -19.51
CA LEU A 53 -15.42 17.44 -20.90
C LEU A 53 -16.84 17.32 -21.46
N PHE A 54 -17.73 16.62 -20.74
CA PHE A 54 -19.13 16.49 -21.12
C PHE A 54 -19.76 17.86 -21.36
N ARG A 55 -19.61 18.80 -20.42
CA ARG A 55 -20.15 20.16 -20.58
C ARG A 55 -19.63 20.87 -21.83
N LYS A 56 -18.33 20.75 -22.13
CA LYS A 56 -17.73 21.35 -23.33
C LYS A 56 -18.27 20.73 -24.62
N PHE A 57 -18.61 19.44 -24.61
CA PHE A 57 -19.22 18.77 -25.76
C PHE A 57 -20.66 19.22 -26.02
N TYR A 58 -21.42 19.52 -24.97
CA TYR A 58 -22.83 19.94 -25.08
C TYR A 58 -23.02 21.47 -25.06
N SER A 59 -21.94 22.26 -25.02
CA SER A 59 -22.02 23.72 -25.16
C SER A 59 -22.09 24.15 -26.64
N THR A 60 -22.29 25.45 -26.85
CA THR A 60 -22.20 26.11 -28.17
C THR A 60 -20.76 26.27 -28.67
N ALA A 61 -19.80 25.54 -28.09
CA ALA A 61 -18.43 25.50 -28.56
C ALA A 61 -18.34 24.98 -30.00
N SER A 62 -17.39 25.51 -30.75
CA SER A 62 -17.03 25.03 -32.08
C SER A 62 -16.49 23.60 -32.05
N VAL A 63 -16.52 22.93 -33.20
CA VAL A 63 -15.94 21.58 -33.34
C VAL A 63 -14.44 21.58 -33.01
N ALA A 64 -13.71 22.64 -33.39
CA ALA A 64 -12.29 22.77 -33.08
C ALA A 64 -12.05 22.83 -31.56
N GLU A 65 -12.84 23.61 -30.82
CA GLU A 65 -12.75 23.69 -29.36
C GLU A 65 -13.08 22.35 -28.68
N LYS A 66 -14.04 21.58 -29.21
CA LYS A 66 -14.36 20.24 -28.71
C LYS A 66 -13.22 19.25 -28.93
N ILE A 67 -12.56 19.30 -30.09
CA ILE A 67 -11.38 18.47 -30.39
C ILE A 67 -10.23 18.82 -29.42
N THR A 68 -9.94 20.11 -29.23
CA THR A 68 -8.91 20.55 -28.28
C THR A 68 -9.22 20.09 -26.86
N ALA A 69 -10.48 20.23 -26.42
CA ALA A 69 -10.90 19.76 -25.11
C ALA A 69 -10.70 18.24 -24.92
N LEU A 70 -10.98 17.44 -25.95
CA LEU A 70 -10.75 16.00 -25.92
C LEU A 70 -9.26 15.66 -25.87
N GLN A 71 -8.43 16.37 -26.64
CA GLN A 71 -6.97 16.19 -26.62
C GLN A 71 -6.38 16.54 -25.24
N ASP A 72 -6.81 17.64 -24.65
CA ASP A 72 -6.35 18.07 -23.33
C ASP A 72 -6.79 17.08 -22.25
N TRP A 73 -8.04 16.62 -22.29
CA TRP A 73 -8.52 15.56 -21.40
C TRP A 73 -7.70 14.27 -21.54
N THR A 74 -7.44 13.82 -22.77
CA THR A 74 -6.65 12.60 -23.02
C THR A 74 -5.22 12.71 -22.48
N LYS A 75 -4.58 13.88 -22.62
CA LYS A 75 -3.26 14.15 -22.04
C LYS A 75 -3.31 14.11 -20.51
N GLY A 76 -4.33 14.72 -19.91
CA GLY A 76 -4.55 14.70 -18.46
C GLY A 76 -4.71 13.29 -17.91
N VAL A 77 -5.59 12.49 -18.52
CA VAL A 77 -5.80 11.08 -18.18
C VAL A 77 -4.48 10.30 -18.28
N THR A 78 -3.77 10.42 -19.40
CA THR A 78 -2.51 9.69 -19.60
C THR A 78 -1.46 10.03 -18.53
N ALA A 79 -1.30 11.31 -18.20
CA ALA A 79 -0.35 11.76 -17.20
C ALA A 79 -0.68 11.21 -15.80
N ARG A 80 -1.95 11.26 -15.40
CA ARG A 80 -2.40 10.72 -14.11
C ARG A 80 -2.31 9.21 -14.04
N THR A 81 -2.73 8.48 -15.09
CA THR A 81 -2.61 7.02 -15.10
C THR A 81 -1.16 6.57 -14.89
N ALA A 82 -0.17 7.31 -15.43
CA ALA A 82 1.24 7.02 -15.17
C ALA A 82 1.64 7.27 -13.69
N GLN A 83 1.13 8.34 -13.09
CA GLN A 83 1.34 8.65 -11.66
C GLN A 83 0.67 7.61 -10.76
N ASP A 84 -0.58 7.25 -11.04
CA ASP A 84 -1.35 6.27 -10.28
C ASP A 84 -0.73 4.87 -10.37
N ALA A 85 -0.21 4.48 -11.55
CA ALA A 85 0.54 3.25 -11.70
C ALA A 85 1.82 3.25 -10.84
N THR A 86 2.53 4.38 -10.79
CA THR A 86 3.72 4.54 -9.95
C THR A 86 3.35 4.42 -8.47
N TYR A 87 2.30 5.11 -8.04
CA TYR A 87 1.78 5.06 -6.68
C TYR A 87 1.35 3.64 -6.27
N ALA A 88 0.67 2.91 -7.17
CA ALA A 88 0.26 1.52 -6.92
C ALA A 88 1.48 0.61 -6.70
N ILE A 89 2.54 0.77 -7.50
CA ILE A 89 3.79 0.00 -7.37
C ILE A 89 4.48 0.33 -6.04
N GLU A 90 4.56 1.60 -5.66
CA GLU A 90 5.17 2.04 -4.40
C GLU A 90 4.38 1.55 -3.18
N THR A 91 3.06 1.57 -3.27
CA THR A 91 2.16 1.02 -2.25
C THR A 91 2.37 -0.49 -2.10
N ALA A 92 2.38 -1.24 -3.22
CA ALA A 92 2.63 -2.68 -3.20
C ALA A 92 4.00 -3.02 -2.60
N ARG A 93 5.04 -2.24 -2.96
CA ARG A 93 6.39 -2.40 -2.37
C ARG A 93 6.36 -2.16 -0.86
N SER A 94 5.69 -1.10 -0.41
CA SER A 94 5.60 -0.75 1.01
C SER A 94 4.87 -1.83 1.81
N LEU A 95 3.75 -2.33 1.29
CA LEU A 95 3.01 -3.44 1.90
C LEU A 95 3.87 -4.72 1.98
N GLY A 96 4.63 -5.04 0.93
CA GLY A 96 5.54 -6.17 0.92
C GLY A 96 6.66 -6.05 1.98
N ILE A 97 7.20 -4.85 2.20
CA ILE A 97 8.20 -4.62 3.26
C ILE A 97 7.58 -4.83 4.65
N ILE A 98 6.36 -4.31 4.87
CA ILE A 98 5.63 -4.48 6.14
C ILE A 98 5.38 -5.97 6.42
N GLU A 99 4.96 -6.74 5.41
CA GLU A 99 4.76 -8.18 5.55
C GLU A 99 6.09 -8.92 5.84
N LEU A 100 7.18 -8.56 5.17
CA LEU A 100 8.49 -9.18 5.42
C LEU A 100 8.99 -8.97 6.86
N ASN A 101 8.66 -7.83 7.49
CA ASN A 101 8.98 -7.58 8.90
C ASN A 101 8.30 -8.58 9.86
N LEU A 102 7.20 -9.21 9.45
CA LEU A 102 6.56 -10.30 10.20
C LEU A 102 7.46 -11.53 10.28
N PHE A 103 8.17 -11.85 9.19
CA PHE A 103 8.91 -13.09 9.01
C PHE A 103 10.43 -12.97 9.23
N GLY A 104 11.00 -11.77 9.06
CA GLY A 104 12.45 -11.54 9.00
C GLY A 104 13.26 -11.83 10.28
N ARG A 105 12.63 -12.05 11.44
CA ARG A 105 13.34 -12.29 12.71
C ARG A 105 13.54 -13.76 13.10
N ARG A 106 13.13 -14.73 12.29
CA ARG A 106 13.20 -16.16 12.68
C ARG A 106 14.58 -16.82 12.44
N THR A 107 15.54 -16.15 11.79
CA THR A 107 16.85 -16.73 11.44
C THR A 107 17.97 -16.46 12.46
N GLY A 108 17.85 -15.46 13.34
CA GLY A 108 18.92 -15.08 14.27
C GLY A 108 19.15 -15.99 15.49
N GLY A 109 18.29 -17.01 15.69
CA GLY A 109 18.42 -17.97 16.79
C GLY A 109 19.21 -19.24 16.44
N ALA A 110 19.37 -19.54 15.14
CA ALA A 110 20.14 -20.71 14.70
C ALA A 110 21.66 -20.46 14.78
N ASP A 111 22.11 -19.23 14.52
CA ASP A 111 23.54 -18.88 14.53
C ASP A 111 24.15 -18.81 15.93
N GLN A 112 23.39 -18.41 16.96
CA GLN A 112 23.93 -18.37 18.33
C GLN A 112 24.16 -19.77 18.94
N THR A 113 23.51 -20.80 18.39
CA THR A 113 23.74 -22.19 18.83
C THR A 113 24.97 -22.79 18.16
N ALA A 114 25.29 -22.38 16.93
CA ALA A 114 26.48 -22.86 16.21
C ALA A 114 27.79 -22.27 16.75
N GLN A 115 27.77 -21.02 17.25
CA GLN A 115 28.98 -20.36 17.75
C GLN A 115 29.40 -20.78 19.17
N LYS A 116 28.55 -21.51 19.91
CA LYS A 116 28.87 -22.00 21.26
C LYS A 116 29.37 -23.46 21.29
N VAL A 117 29.47 -24.11 20.12
CA VAL A 117 29.90 -25.51 19.97
C VAL A 117 31.21 -25.63 19.15
N ALA A 118 31.81 -24.51 18.76
CA ALA A 118 33.12 -24.44 18.11
C ALA A 118 34.21 -23.95 19.06
#